data_AF-A0A7S0W1M6-F1
#
_entry.id   AF-A0A7S0W1M6-F1
#
_cell.length_a   1.000
_cell.length_b   1.000
_cell.length_c   1.000
_cell.angle_alpha   90.00
_cell.angle_beta   90.00
_cell.angle_gamma   90.00
#
_symmetry.space_group_name_H-M   'P 1'
#
loop_
_entity.id
_entity.type
_entity.pdbx_description
1 polymer ?
#
loop_
_entity_poly.entity_id
_entity_poly.type
_entity_poly.pdbx_seq_one_letter_code
_entity_poly.pdbx_strand_id
1 'polypeptide(L)'
;VPRGEVGPLGRRGHAGTKGPRSKALDCARIGGEMFKGICFKGSLLKADKDLAPEGCKPYAPEKEWGEGDWWKLAQMFHTRDITSRIDKGADGGLCDNHAAVASFTQNRHALKVWVNSQTFHFVPTGSGASCTLHNGDATMAVYACAV
;
A
#
# COMPACT_ATOMS: atom_id res chain seq x y z
N VAL A 1 5.11 6.63 -74.04
CA VAL A 1 5.04 7.68 -73.00
C VAL A 1 5.88 7.23 -71.82
N PRO A 2 6.91 7.96 -71.39
CA PRO A 2 7.70 7.54 -70.22
C PRO A 2 6.86 7.73 -68.95
N ARG A 3 6.87 6.74 -68.04
CA ARG A 3 6.30 6.89 -66.69
C ARG A 3 7.17 7.88 -65.91
N GLY A 4 6.56 8.94 -65.39
CA GLY A 4 7.23 9.94 -64.57
C GLY A 4 7.84 9.34 -63.30
N GLU A 5 8.91 9.97 -62.81
CA GLU A 5 9.66 9.52 -61.64
C GLU A 5 8.80 9.47 -60.38
N VAL A 6 9.08 8.49 -59.50
CA VAL A 6 8.41 8.37 -58.20
C VAL A 6 8.81 9.55 -57.33
N GLY A 7 7.82 10.30 -56.84
CA GLY A 7 8.04 11.48 -56.01
C GLY A 7 8.76 11.17 -54.68
N PRO A 8 9.37 12.18 -54.03
CA PRO A 8 10.14 12.00 -52.81
C PRO A 8 9.27 11.50 -51.65
N LEU A 9 9.88 10.72 -50.75
CA LEU A 9 9.27 10.28 -49.50
C LEU A 9 8.78 11.49 -48.67
N GLY A 10 7.52 11.43 -48.24
CA GLY A 10 6.90 12.47 -47.43
C GLY A 10 7.59 12.67 -46.07
N ARG A 11 7.46 13.87 -45.49
CA ARG A 11 8.06 14.18 -44.18
C ARG A 11 7.46 13.30 -43.09
N ARG A 12 8.31 12.87 -42.15
CA ARG A 12 7.88 12.16 -40.94
C ARG A 12 6.89 13.04 -40.15
N GLY A 13 5.73 12.47 -39.81
CA GLY A 13 4.70 13.16 -39.02
C GLY A 13 5.17 13.57 -37.63
N HIS A 14 4.48 14.52 -37.02
CA HIS A 14 4.77 15.00 -35.67
C HIS A 14 4.63 13.88 -34.62
N ALA A 15 5.40 13.98 -33.53
CA ALA A 15 5.23 13.10 -32.39
C ALA A 15 3.81 13.24 -31.81
N GLY A 16 3.18 12.12 -31.44
CA GLY A 16 1.86 12.13 -30.80
C GLY A 16 1.88 12.83 -29.43
N THR A 17 0.70 13.26 -28.98
CA THR A 17 0.53 13.90 -27.66
C THR A 17 0.92 12.94 -26.54
N LYS A 18 1.57 13.47 -25.49
CA LYS A 18 1.91 12.72 -24.28
C LYS A 18 0.61 12.18 -23.65
N GLY A 19 0.55 10.86 -23.45
CA GLY A 19 -0.64 10.20 -22.87
C GLY A 19 -0.96 10.68 -21.45
N PRO A 20 -2.16 10.37 -20.92
CA PRO A 20 -2.56 10.73 -19.56
C PRO A 20 -1.57 10.20 -18.52
N ARG A 21 -1.39 10.93 -17.41
CA ARG A 21 -0.52 10.49 -16.31
C ARG A 21 -1.08 9.19 -15.71
N SER A 22 -0.25 8.16 -15.69
CA SER A 22 -0.61 6.87 -15.09
C SER A 22 -0.47 6.93 -13.58
N LYS A 23 -1.52 6.56 -12.84
CA LYS A 23 -1.48 6.43 -11.36
C LYS A 23 -0.35 5.52 -10.89
N ALA A 24 0.01 4.50 -11.68
CA ALA A 24 1.13 3.63 -11.38
C ALA A 24 2.48 4.37 -11.44
N LEU A 25 2.65 5.30 -12.39
CA LEU A 25 3.85 6.14 -12.47
C LEU A 25 3.94 7.13 -11.32
N ASP A 26 2.81 7.72 -10.92
CA ASP A 26 2.78 8.65 -9.77
C ASP A 26 3.04 7.89 -8.45
N CYS A 27 2.51 6.68 -8.30
CA CYS A 27 2.82 5.81 -7.16
C CYS A 27 4.30 5.40 -7.11
N ALA A 28 4.85 4.96 -8.24
CA ALA A 28 6.27 4.59 -8.34
C ALA A 28 7.18 5.79 -8.04
N ARG A 29 6.79 7.02 -8.40
CA ARG A 29 7.58 8.23 -8.13
C ARG A 29 7.77 8.49 -6.64
N ILE A 30 6.78 8.16 -5.81
CA ILE A 30 6.91 8.27 -4.36
C ILE A 30 7.53 7.01 -3.75
N GLY A 31 7.98 6.02 -4.54
CA GLY A 31 8.49 4.74 -4.05
C GLY A 31 7.41 3.87 -3.40
N GLY A 32 6.16 4.03 -3.83
CA GLY A 32 5.05 3.19 -3.39
C GLY A 32 4.81 2.01 -4.33
N GLU A 33 3.96 1.09 -3.88
CA GLU A 33 3.51 -0.07 -4.65
C GLU A 33 2.00 -0.03 -4.90
N MET A 34 1.59 -0.47 -6.08
CA MET A 34 0.18 -0.52 -6.45
C MET A 34 -0.45 -1.84 -6.03
N PHE A 35 -1.53 -1.77 -5.27
CA PHE A 35 -2.36 -2.93 -4.95
C PHE A 35 -3.84 -2.60 -5.13
N LYS A 36 -4.56 -3.42 -5.92
CA LYS A 36 -5.99 -3.22 -6.24
C LYS A 36 -6.35 -1.79 -6.70
N GLY A 37 -5.46 -1.15 -7.47
CA GLY A 37 -5.68 0.19 -8.02
C GLY A 37 -5.42 1.34 -7.02
N ILE A 38 -4.88 1.04 -5.84
CA ILE A 38 -4.51 2.01 -4.81
C ILE A 38 -2.99 2.01 -4.66
N CYS A 39 -2.40 3.20 -4.48
CA CYS A 39 -0.98 3.34 -4.17
C CYS A 39 -0.76 3.15 -2.66
N PHE A 40 0.20 2.32 -2.29
CA PHE A 40 0.57 2.06 -0.90
C PHE A 40 2.03 2.37 -0.64
N LYS A 41 2.34 2.79 0.59
CA LYS A 41 3.73 2.96 1.03
C LYS A 41 3.88 2.58 2.50
N GLY A 42 4.99 1.90 2.81
CA GLY A 42 5.35 1.45 4.15
C GLY A 42 6.12 2.50 4.95
N SER A 43 5.97 2.46 6.28
CA SER A 43 6.72 3.25 7.24
C SER A 43 7.04 2.41 8.48
N LEU A 44 8.31 2.37 8.89
CA LEU A 44 8.70 1.75 10.15
C LEU A 44 8.35 2.69 11.31
N LEU A 45 7.45 2.24 12.18
CA LEU A 45 7.02 3.00 13.34
C LEU A 45 8.06 2.93 14.47
N LYS A 46 8.10 4.00 15.26
CA LYS A 46 8.92 4.10 16.48
C LYS A 46 8.09 4.41 17.74
N ALA A 47 6.80 4.68 17.56
CA ALA A 47 5.84 5.04 18.60
C ALA A 47 4.41 4.87 18.04
N ASP A 48 3.42 4.84 18.93
CA ASP A 48 2.01 4.67 18.60
C ASP A 48 1.37 5.95 18.04
N LYS A 49 1.76 6.28 16.81
CA LYS A 49 1.22 7.42 16.06
C LYS A 49 1.42 7.21 14.58
N ASP A 50 0.57 7.85 13.78
CA ASP A 50 0.76 7.89 12.34
C ASP A 50 2.10 8.55 11.98
N LEU A 51 2.81 7.91 11.05
CA LEU A 51 4.06 8.37 10.45
C LEU A 51 3.92 8.21 8.94
N ALA A 52 3.17 9.13 8.33
CA ALA A 52 2.94 9.15 6.89
C ALA A 52 4.28 9.22 6.14
N PRO A 53 4.52 8.31 5.17
CA PRO A 53 5.73 8.35 4.34
C PRO A 53 5.83 9.63 3.50
N GLU A 54 7.05 10.03 3.16
CA GLU A 54 7.28 11.18 2.27
C GLU A 54 6.54 11.02 0.93
N GLY A 55 5.90 12.09 0.47
CA GLY A 55 5.11 12.10 -0.76
C GLY A 55 3.75 11.39 -0.67
N CYS A 56 3.40 10.83 0.50
CA CYS A 56 2.12 10.18 0.73
C CYS A 56 1.16 11.13 1.43
N LYS A 57 0.01 11.43 0.81
CA LYS A 57 -1.15 11.98 1.51
C LYS A 57 -2.04 10.81 1.94
N PRO A 58 -1.99 10.39 3.23
CA PRO A 58 -2.66 9.18 3.67
C PRO A 58 -4.18 9.36 3.66
N TYR A 59 -4.89 8.28 3.34
CA TYR A 59 -6.34 8.17 3.50
C TYR A 59 -6.68 6.70 3.81
N ALA A 60 -7.85 6.46 4.39
CA ALA A 60 -8.40 5.12 4.58
C ALA A 60 -9.33 4.79 3.40
N PRO A 61 -9.01 3.80 2.55
CA PRO A 61 -9.91 3.40 1.46
C PRO A 61 -11.14 2.69 2.01
N GLU A 62 -12.34 3.10 1.60
CA GLU A 62 -13.58 2.38 1.89
C GLU A 62 -13.63 1.09 1.08
N LYS A 63 -13.36 -0.04 1.74
CA LYS A 63 -13.30 -1.39 1.16
C LYS A 63 -13.71 -2.43 2.19
N GLU A 64 -14.00 -3.64 1.72
CA GLU A 64 -14.30 -4.80 2.57
C GLU A 64 -13.21 -5.88 2.42
N TRP A 65 -11.96 -5.54 2.69
CA TRP A 65 -10.84 -6.48 2.53
C TRP A 65 -10.77 -7.49 3.68
N GLY A 66 -10.33 -8.71 3.34
CA GLY A 66 -10.15 -9.80 4.29
C GLY A 66 -8.69 -10.04 4.69
N GLU A 67 -8.47 -11.05 5.52
CA GLU A 67 -7.14 -11.44 6.01
C GLU A 67 -6.14 -11.71 4.88
N GLY A 68 -6.57 -12.36 3.79
CA GLY A 68 -5.70 -12.65 2.65
C GLY A 68 -5.22 -11.39 1.90
N ASP A 69 -5.98 -10.31 1.93
CA ASP A 69 -5.55 -9.03 1.34
C ASP A 69 -4.56 -8.30 2.25
N TRP A 70 -4.79 -8.34 3.57
CA TRP A 70 -3.80 -7.87 4.54
C TRP A 70 -2.48 -8.62 4.38
N TRP A 71 -2.51 -9.96 4.24
CA TRP A 71 -1.30 -10.75 4.07
C TRP A 71 -0.51 -10.37 2.82
N LYS A 72 -1.19 -10.09 1.71
CA LYS A 72 -0.53 -9.60 0.48
C LYS A 72 0.17 -8.26 0.70
N LEU A 73 -0.46 -7.33 1.41
CA LEU A 73 0.19 -6.07 1.79
C LEU A 73 1.41 -6.32 2.69
N ALA A 74 1.28 -7.22 3.66
CA ALA A 74 2.40 -7.58 4.52
C ALA A 74 3.59 -8.16 3.70
N GLN A 75 3.31 -9.00 2.71
CA GLN A 75 4.33 -9.53 1.79
C GLN A 75 4.96 -8.48 0.87
N MET A 76 4.27 -7.37 0.58
CA MET A 76 4.85 -6.28 -0.20
C MET A 76 5.79 -5.41 0.65
N PHE A 77 5.39 -5.12 1.90
CA PHE A 77 6.05 -4.09 2.70
C PHE A 77 6.95 -4.60 3.82
N HIS A 78 7.07 -5.92 4.02
CA HIS A 78 8.02 -6.43 4.99
C HIS A 78 9.47 -6.14 4.57
N THR A 79 10.29 -5.84 5.56
CA THR A 79 11.73 -5.56 5.48
C THR A 79 12.55 -6.58 6.28
N ARG A 80 11.86 -7.43 7.04
CA ARG A 80 12.40 -8.55 7.82
C ARG A 80 11.56 -9.78 7.59
N ASP A 81 12.04 -10.94 8.01
CA ASP A 81 11.25 -12.16 7.90
C ASP A 81 9.97 -12.09 8.72
N ILE A 82 8.89 -12.53 8.11
CA ILE A 82 7.56 -12.59 8.70
C ILE A 82 6.94 -13.98 8.53
N THR A 83 5.92 -14.26 9.32
CA THR A 83 5.11 -15.48 9.27
C THR A 83 3.65 -15.10 9.03
N SER A 84 2.85 -16.00 8.45
CA SER A 84 1.41 -15.77 8.26
C SER A 84 0.60 -15.93 9.55
N ARG A 85 1.22 -16.38 10.64
CA ARG A 85 0.53 -16.55 11.93
C ARG A 85 0.26 -15.18 12.56
N ILE A 86 -1.01 -14.88 12.83
CA ILE A 86 -1.44 -13.70 13.57
C ILE A 86 -1.52 -14.04 15.07
N ASP A 87 -0.95 -13.19 15.90
CA ASP A 87 -1.16 -13.19 17.34
C ASP A 87 -2.57 -12.67 17.64
N LYS A 88 -3.46 -13.56 18.10
CA LYS A 88 -4.85 -13.24 18.43
C LYS A 88 -5.02 -12.69 19.86
N GLY A 89 -3.93 -12.28 20.50
CA GLY A 89 -3.91 -11.60 21.78
C GLY A 89 -4.54 -10.20 21.73
N ALA A 90 -4.07 -9.32 22.61
CA ALA A 90 -4.68 -8.00 22.78
C ALA A 90 -4.10 -6.88 21.89
N ASP A 91 -2.92 -7.11 21.31
CA ASP A 91 -2.13 -6.04 20.68
C ASP A 91 -2.52 -5.82 19.21
N GLY A 92 -3.04 -4.62 18.93
CA GLY A 92 -3.56 -4.22 17.63
C GLY A 92 -5.08 -4.25 17.61
N GLY A 93 -5.67 -4.79 16.53
CA GLY A 93 -7.11 -4.90 16.38
C GLY A 93 -7.67 -4.32 15.09
N LEU A 94 -9.01 -4.30 15.01
CA LEU A 94 -9.78 -3.70 13.92
C LEU A 94 -10.33 -2.34 14.40
N CYS A 95 -9.71 -1.24 14.00
CA CYS A 95 -10.02 0.10 14.52
C CYS A 95 -9.88 1.17 13.42
N ASP A 96 -10.32 2.40 13.64
CA ASP A 96 -10.25 3.52 12.68
C ASP A 96 -9.59 4.78 13.27
N ASN A 97 -8.84 4.62 14.36
CA ASN A 97 -8.19 5.69 15.10
C ASN A 97 -6.90 6.23 14.45
N HIS A 98 -6.50 5.68 13.30
CA HIS A 98 -5.28 6.05 12.57
C HIS A 98 -5.52 6.15 11.06
N ALA A 99 -4.68 6.94 10.39
CA ALA A 99 -4.74 7.11 8.93
C ALA A 99 -4.10 5.95 8.16
N ALA A 100 -3.25 5.16 8.82
CA ALA A 100 -2.74 3.91 8.28
C ALA A 100 -3.87 2.95 7.89
N VAL A 101 -3.61 2.12 6.88
CA VAL A 101 -4.53 1.07 6.43
C VAL A 101 -4.31 -0.23 7.20
N ALA A 102 -3.05 -0.53 7.53
CA ALA A 102 -2.69 -1.66 8.38
C ALA A 102 -1.35 -1.41 9.07
N SER A 103 -1.10 -2.11 10.17
CA SER A 103 0.24 -2.29 10.69
C SER A 103 0.47 -3.74 11.15
N PHE A 104 1.73 -4.15 11.15
CA PHE A 104 2.14 -5.47 11.63
C PHE A 104 3.56 -5.44 12.19
N THR A 105 3.79 -6.14 13.30
CA THR A 105 5.16 -6.44 13.75
C THR A 105 5.85 -7.35 12.75
N GLN A 106 7.17 -7.28 12.65
CA GLN A 106 7.93 -8.14 11.74
C GLN A 106 8.80 -9.13 12.52
N ASN A 107 8.31 -10.36 12.70
CA ASN A 107 9.00 -11.44 13.40
C ASN A 107 8.59 -12.83 12.86
N ARG A 108 9.32 -13.88 13.24
CA ARG A 108 9.09 -15.26 12.77
C ARG A 108 8.09 -16.07 13.62
N HIS A 109 7.51 -15.50 14.68
CA HIS A 109 6.67 -16.23 15.65
C HIS A 109 5.18 -16.08 15.36
N ALA A 110 4.63 -14.93 15.72
CA ALA A 110 3.25 -14.52 15.48
C ALA A 110 3.24 -13.00 15.37
N LEU A 111 2.57 -12.50 14.33
CA LEU A 111 2.52 -11.08 14.06
C LEU A 111 1.38 -10.46 14.85
N LYS A 112 1.67 -9.39 15.58
CA LYS A 112 0.64 -8.52 16.11
C LYS A 112 0.16 -7.64 14.96
N VAL A 113 -1.15 -7.50 14.81
CA VAL A 113 -1.76 -6.90 13.62
C VAL A 113 -2.79 -5.87 14.03
N TRP A 114 -2.68 -4.69 13.43
CA TRP A 114 -3.71 -3.66 13.46
C TRP A 114 -4.20 -3.42 12.03
N VAL A 115 -5.50 -3.28 11.82
CA VAL A 115 -6.10 -3.01 10.51
C VAL A 115 -7.19 -1.96 10.62
N ASN A 116 -7.30 -1.13 9.58
CA ASN A 116 -8.29 -0.06 9.54
C ASN A 116 -9.70 -0.62 9.26
N SER A 117 -10.67 -0.34 10.13
CA SER A 117 -12.05 -0.84 10.01
C SER A 117 -12.83 -0.27 8.82
N GLN A 118 -12.36 0.83 8.22
CA GLN A 118 -12.93 1.37 6.99
C GLN A 118 -12.48 0.56 5.75
N THR A 119 -11.38 -0.18 5.86
CA THR A 119 -10.79 -0.94 4.74
C THR A 119 -10.93 -2.45 4.90
N PHE A 120 -10.94 -2.93 6.14
CA PHE A 120 -10.97 -4.36 6.46
C PHE A 120 -12.20 -4.74 7.27
N HIS A 121 -12.64 -5.98 7.14
CA HIS A 121 -13.76 -6.53 7.93
C HIS A 121 -13.34 -7.69 8.85
N PHE A 122 -12.09 -8.16 8.78
CA PHE A 122 -11.62 -9.24 9.64
C PHE A 122 -11.04 -8.69 10.95
N VAL A 123 -11.25 -9.42 12.03
CA VAL A 123 -10.74 -9.04 13.37
C VAL A 123 -9.45 -9.83 13.64
N PRO A 124 -8.27 -9.17 13.70
CA PRO A 124 -7.01 -9.87 13.93
C PRO A 124 -6.84 -10.35 15.38
N THR A 125 -7.40 -9.61 16.33
CA THR A 125 -7.34 -9.86 17.78
C THR A 125 -8.60 -10.59 18.27
N GLY A 126 -8.51 -11.23 19.44
CA GLY A 126 -9.67 -11.82 20.11
C GLY A 126 -10.55 -10.78 20.81
N SER A 127 -10.96 -11.07 22.05
CA SER A 127 -11.88 -10.24 22.85
C SER A 127 -11.28 -8.96 23.45
N GLY A 128 -9.99 -8.68 23.21
CA GLY A 128 -9.35 -7.42 23.61
C GLY A 128 -8.61 -6.85 22.40
N ALA A 129 -8.96 -5.65 21.97
CA ALA A 129 -8.19 -4.88 20.99
C ALA A 129 -7.61 -3.66 21.71
N SER A 130 -6.30 -3.47 21.66
CA SER A 130 -5.65 -2.27 22.18
C SER A 130 -5.83 -1.06 21.26
N CYS A 131 -6.15 -1.30 19.98
CA CYS A 131 -6.16 -0.29 18.91
C CYS A 131 -4.84 0.48 18.76
N THR A 132 -3.74 -0.09 19.23
CA THR A 132 -2.40 0.49 19.08
C THR A 132 -1.83 0.15 17.71
N LEU A 133 -1.53 1.17 16.91
CA LEU A 133 -0.86 1.06 15.63
C LEU A 133 0.58 0.56 15.79
N HIS A 134 1.31 1.04 16.80
CA HIS A 134 2.63 0.52 17.17
C HIS A 134 2.51 -0.58 18.22
N ASN A 135 2.38 -1.80 17.75
CA ASN A 135 2.06 -2.99 18.55
C ASN A 135 3.28 -3.85 18.90
N GLY A 136 4.51 -3.43 18.58
CA GLY A 136 5.72 -4.10 19.03
C GLY A 136 6.97 -3.65 18.28
N ASP A 137 8.06 -4.39 18.47
CA ASP A 137 9.32 -4.10 17.78
C ASP A 137 9.19 -4.30 16.27
N ALA A 138 9.82 -3.40 15.53
CA ALA A 138 9.83 -3.39 14.07
C ALA A 138 8.43 -3.40 13.44
N THR A 139 7.46 -2.71 14.04
CA THR A 139 6.15 -2.51 13.44
C THR A 139 6.26 -1.73 12.14
N MET A 140 5.81 -2.35 11.04
CA MET A 140 5.60 -1.73 9.75
C MET A 140 4.15 -1.25 9.67
N ALA A 141 3.95 0.03 9.38
CA ALA A 141 2.64 0.58 9.02
C ALA A 141 2.56 0.80 7.51
N VAL A 142 1.42 0.50 6.92
CA VAL A 142 1.14 0.61 5.48
C VAL A 142 0.05 1.67 5.30
N TYR A 143 0.32 2.65 4.45
CA TYR A 143 -0.57 3.79 4.17
C TYR A 143 -1.05 3.74 2.73
N ALA A 144 -2.35 3.94 2.49
CA ALA A 144 -2.82 4.28 1.15
C ALA A 144 -2.56 5.76 0.86
N CYS A 145 -1.96 6.05 -0.28
CA CYS A 145 -1.51 7.38 -0.68
C CYS A 145 -2.37 7.92 -1.82
N ALA A 146 -2.93 9.11 -1.65
CA ALA A 146 -3.51 9.85 -2.77
C ALA A 146 -2.37 10.44 -3.62
N VAL A 147 -2.22 9.93 -4.86
CA VAL A 147 -1.17 10.30 -5.84
C VAL A 147 -1.76 10.76 -7.16
#